data_AF-T1PAG3-F1
#
_entry.id   AF-T1PAG3-F1
#
_cell.length_a   1.000
_cell.length_b   1.000
_cell.length_c   1.000
_cell.angle_alpha   90.00
_cell.angle_beta   90.00
_cell.angle_gamma   90.00
#
_symmetry.space_group_name_H-M   'P 1'
#
loop_
_entity.id
_entity.type
_entity.pdbx_description
1 polymer ?
#
loop_
_entity_poly.entity_id
_entity_poly.type
_entity_poly.pdbx_seq_one_letter_code
_entity_poly.pdbx_strand_id
1 'polypeptide(L)'
;MQFFDDPKNWPENEVKVGRAWKLDELRIKSNKELHQLWYVLLKERNMLLTMEHECNEKMELFPSPERLDKVKISMENLETVVRERNKAYHLLETGETGERPQRLVANNLGIRYMYKSVEHVLPPFMNVRWIKTRSIGYGGRAVRKFLLKYREKLYNEKRKAKNRSRNEVMMLLRRNPNMDVDFLRRKFPNVNIDKLMESDKIRGHYVPNV
;
A
#
# COMPACT_ATOMS: atom_id res chain seq x y z
N MET A 1 36.49 -4.00 6.64
CA MET A 1 35.27 -4.72 6.19
C MET A 1 34.08 -3.86 6.54
N GLN A 2 33.15 -3.57 5.62
CA GLN A 2 31.97 -2.68 5.86
C GLN A 2 30.63 -3.45 5.89
N PHE A 3 30.69 -4.79 5.82
CA PHE A 3 29.51 -5.68 5.79
C PHE A 3 29.15 -6.25 7.17
N PHE A 4 29.97 -5.98 8.19
CA PHE A 4 29.74 -6.42 9.55
C PHE A 4 29.72 -5.19 10.47
N ASP A 5 28.94 -5.27 11.53
CA ASP A 5 28.91 -4.26 12.58
C ASP A 5 30.26 -4.22 13.31
N ASP A 6 30.48 -3.16 14.07
CA ASP A 6 31.67 -3.01 14.88
C ASP A 6 31.85 -4.24 15.79
N PRO A 7 33.08 -4.81 15.91
CA PRO A 7 33.31 -6.01 16.72
C PRO A 7 32.89 -5.87 18.20
N LYS A 8 32.76 -4.64 18.69
CA LYS A 8 32.26 -4.34 20.04
C LYS A 8 30.77 -4.61 20.21
N ASN A 9 29.99 -4.55 19.14
CA ASN A 9 28.53 -4.69 19.14
C ASN A 9 28.08 -6.14 18.94
N TRP A 10 28.98 -7.06 18.59
CA TRP A 10 28.64 -8.47 18.37
C TRP A 10 28.04 -9.21 19.58
N PRO A 11 28.51 -9.00 20.82
CA PRO A 11 27.92 -9.67 21.98
C PRO A 11 26.68 -8.95 22.54
N GLU A 12 26.33 -7.76 22.04
CA GLU A 12 25.24 -6.95 22.58
C GLU A 12 23.89 -7.32 21.93
N ASN A 13 22.89 -7.65 22.76
CA ASN A 13 21.52 -7.91 22.28
C ASN A 13 20.79 -6.62 21.87
N GLU A 14 21.13 -5.50 22.52
CA GLU A 14 20.52 -4.20 22.28
C GLU A 14 21.57 -3.18 21.85
N VAL A 15 21.53 -2.79 20.57
CA VAL A 15 22.39 -1.75 20.02
C VAL A 15 21.63 -0.44 19.99
N LYS A 16 22.11 0.57 20.73
CA LYS A 16 21.48 1.89 20.79
C LYS A 16 21.60 2.59 19.43
N VAL A 17 20.47 2.78 18.75
CA VAL A 17 20.41 3.49 17.47
C VAL A 17 19.50 4.72 17.53
N GLY A 18 19.79 5.69 16.67
CA GLY A 18 18.96 6.87 16.48
C GLY A 18 17.61 6.57 15.81
N ARG A 19 16.79 7.62 15.69
CA ARG A 19 15.53 7.57 14.93
C ARG A 19 15.75 7.54 13.42
N ALA A 20 14.72 7.13 12.68
CA ALA A 20 14.68 7.24 11.22
C ALA A 20 14.66 8.72 10.74
N TRP A 21 15.12 8.95 9.51
CA TRP A 21 15.07 10.25 8.84
C TRP A 21 13.62 10.63 8.48
N LYS A 22 13.22 11.85 8.84
CA LYS A 22 11.89 12.39 8.52
C LYS A 22 11.89 13.10 7.16
N LEU A 23 10.73 13.13 6.50
CA LEU A 23 10.55 13.81 5.21
C LEU A 23 10.97 15.29 5.26
N ASP A 24 10.56 16.02 6.29
CA ASP A 24 10.84 17.46 6.39
C ASP A 24 12.32 17.79 6.50
N GLU A 25 13.10 16.92 7.14
CA GLU A 25 14.55 17.06 7.26
C GLU A 25 15.26 16.81 5.93
N LEU A 26 14.78 15.81 5.19
CA LEU A 26 15.32 15.45 3.88
C LEU A 26 14.99 16.51 2.82
N ARG A 27 13.85 17.20 2.94
CA ARG A 27 13.44 18.30 2.04
C ARG A 27 14.38 19.51 2.09
N ILE A 28 15.02 19.75 3.24
CA ILE A 28 15.96 20.88 3.42
C ILE A 28 17.33 20.57 2.79
N LYS A 29 17.68 19.29 2.61
CA LYS A 29 19.00 18.86 2.12
C LYS A 29 19.15 18.98 0.61
N SER A 30 20.38 19.25 0.16
CA SER A 30 20.71 19.30 -1.26
C SER A 30 20.68 17.92 -1.92
N ASN A 31 20.49 17.85 -3.24
CA ASN A 31 20.49 16.56 -3.97
C ASN A 31 21.82 15.80 -3.82
N LYS A 32 22.95 16.52 -3.72
CA LYS A 32 24.28 15.92 -3.50
C LYS A 32 24.36 15.24 -2.14
N GLU A 33 23.89 15.89 -1.08
CA GLU A 33 23.84 15.31 0.27
C GLU A 33 22.88 14.12 0.33
N LEU A 34 21.70 14.21 -0.30
CA LEU A 34 20.75 13.08 -0.37
C LEU A 34 21.36 11.87 -1.09
N HIS A 35 22.08 12.10 -2.18
CA HIS A 35 22.78 11.03 -2.89
C HIS A 35 23.86 10.37 -2.01
N GLN A 36 24.66 11.17 -1.29
CA GLN A 36 25.64 10.63 -0.34
C GLN A 36 24.97 9.85 0.80
N LEU A 37 23.89 10.40 1.37
CA LEU A 37 23.12 9.76 2.43
C LEU A 37 22.53 8.42 2.00
N TRP A 38 22.04 8.31 0.76
CA TRP A 38 21.56 7.05 0.21
C TRP A 38 22.59 5.93 0.31
N TYR A 39 23.86 6.20 -0.04
CA TYR A 39 24.92 5.21 0.05
C TYR A 39 25.33 4.89 1.49
N VAL A 40 25.24 5.85 2.41
CA VAL A 40 25.45 5.56 3.85
C VAL A 40 24.37 4.60 4.35
N LEU A 41 23.10 4.86 4.05
CA LEU A 41 21.98 4.00 4.41
C LEU A 41 22.05 2.63 3.73
N LEU A 42 22.49 2.59 2.47
CA LEU A 42 22.64 1.33 1.72
C LEU A 42 23.70 0.42 2.34
N LYS A 43 24.82 0.99 2.81
CA LYS A 43 25.86 0.22 3.52
C LYS A 43 25.33 -0.35 4.84
N GLU A 44 24.65 0.46 5.64
CA GLU A 44 24.01 0.01 6.88
C GLU A 44 22.99 -1.11 6.59
N ARG A 45 22.14 -0.92 5.58
CA ARG A 45 21.17 -1.95 5.17
C ARG A 45 21.84 -3.27 4.80
N ASN A 46 22.89 -3.22 3.99
CA ASN A 46 23.60 -4.42 3.55
C ASN A 46 24.27 -5.14 4.74
N MET A 47 24.87 -4.38 5.65
CA MET A 47 25.45 -4.92 6.88
C MET A 47 24.38 -5.61 7.74
N LEU A 48 23.22 -4.98 7.96
CA LEU A 48 22.13 -5.55 8.73
C LEU A 48 21.55 -6.81 8.08
N LEU A 49 21.43 -6.85 6.75
CA LEU A 49 20.97 -8.04 6.03
C LEU A 49 21.96 -9.20 6.13
N THR A 50 23.27 -8.93 6.13
CA THR A 50 24.30 -9.96 6.38
C THR A 50 24.15 -10.52 7.79
N MET A 51 24.00 -9.66 8.79
CA MET A 51 23.78 -10.09 10.18
C MET A 51 22.47 -10.86 10.35
N GLU A 52 21.38 -10.43 9.72
CA GLU A 52 20.08 -11.10 9.77
C GLU A 52 20.18 -12.51 9.19
N HIS A 53 20.88 -12.67 8.07
CA HIS A 53 21.14 -13.97 7.49
C HIS A 53 21.94 -14.88 8.42
N GLU A 54 23.03 -14.38 9.00
CA GLU A 54 23.87 -15.14 9.95
C GLU A 54 23.10 -15.54 11.22
N CYS A 55 22.29 -14.65 11.79
CA CYS A 55 21.44 -14.96 12.94
C CYS A 55 20.42 -16.06 12.59
N ASN A 56 19.80 -15.97 11.41
CA ASN A 56 18.85 -16.99 10.95
C ASN A 56 19.51 -18.36 10.75
N GLU A 57 20.70 -18.41 10.14
CA GLU A 57 21.47 -19.65 9.95
C GLU A 57 21.87 -20.29 11.29
N LYS A 58 22.25 -19.46 12.27
CA LYS A 58 22.58 -19.91 13.64
C LYS A 58 21.37 -20.16 14.53
N MET A 59 20.15 -19.89 14.05
CA MET A 59 18.90 -19.90 14.82
C MET A 59 18.96 -19.00 16.07
N GLU A 60 19.67 -17.88 15.98
CA GLU A 60 19.79 -16.86 17.01
C GLU A 60 18.81 -15.70 16.75
N LEU A 61 18.44 -14.99 17.83
CA LEU A 61 17.60 -13.80 17.70
C LEU A 61 18.43 -12.64 17.14
N PHE A 62 17.88 -11.95 16.14
CA PHE A 62 18.54 -10.79 15.56
C PHE A 62 18.63 -9.62 16.57
N PRO A 63 19.83 -9.06 16.82
CA PRO A 63 19.98 -7.92 17.70
C PRO A 63 19.24 -6.69 17.15
N SER A 64 18.26 -6.19 17.89
CA SER A 64 17.54 -4.94 17.57
C SER A 64 16.97 -4.85 16.14
N PRO A 65 15.96 -5.66 15.78
CA PRO A 65 15.37 -5.71 14.42
C PRO A 65 14.81 -4.36 13.94
N GLU A 66 14.45 -3.48 14.87
CA GLU A 66 13.99 -2.12 14.58
C GLU A 66 15.00 -1.30 13.75
N ARG A 67 16.30 -1.63 13.79
CA ARG A 67 17.33 -0.97 12.98
C ARG A 67 17.02 -1.08 11.49
N LEU A 68 16.63 -2.28 11.05
CA LEU A 68 16.32 -2.56 9.66
C LEU A 68 15.10 -1.76 9.20
N ASP A 69 14.07 -1.70 10.04
CA ASP A 69 12.87 -0.90 9.77
C ASP A 69 13.19 0.60 9.71
N LYS A 70 14.00 1.12 10.64
CA LYS A 70 14.40 2.53 10.66
C LYS A 70 15.18 2.92 9.40
N VAL A 71 16.09 2.05 8.94
CA VAL A 71 16.85 2.26 7.69
C VAL A 71 15.91 2.20 6.49
N LYS A 72 15.01 1.22 6.42
CA LYS A 72 14.04 1.07 5.35
C LYS A 72 13.13 2.30 5.22
N ILE A 73 12.55 2.75 6.34
CA ILE A 73 11.72 3.97 6.39
C ILE A 73 12.52 5.18 5.91
N SER A 74 13.78 5.31 6.34
CA SER A 74 14.64 6.42 5.92
C SER A 74 14.91 6.40 4.41
N MET A 75 15.15 5.23 3.82
CA MET A 75 15.35 5.06 2.38
C MET A 75 14.08 5.35 1.58
N GLU A 76 12.91 4.88 2.03
CA GLU A 76 11.62 5.17 1.40
C GLU A 76 11.29 6.68 1.43
N ASN A 77 11.55 7.35 2.56
CA ASN A 77 11.38 8.79 2.70
C ASN A 77 12.30 9.57 1.75
N LEU A 78 13.56 9.14 1.63
CA LEU A 78 14.54 9.75 0.72
C LEU A 78 14.11 9.60 -0.74
N GLU A 79 13.71 8.40 -1.16
CA GLU A 79 13.18 8.16 -2.50
C GLU A 79 11.95 9.04 -2.78
N THR A 80 11.06 9.18 -1.80
CA THR A 80 9.86 10.02 -1.90
C THR A 80 10.22 11.48 -2.15
N VAL A 81 11.16 12.06 -1.39
CA VAL A 81 11.59 13.45 -1.58
C VAL A 81 12.23 13.67 -2.96
N VAL A 82 13.05 12.73 -3.43
CA VAL A 82 13.66 12.80 -4.76
C VAL A 82 12.58 12.71 -5.86
N ARG A 83 11.60 11.82 -5.70
CA ARG A 83 10.48 11.69 -6.63
C ARG A 83 9.60 12.94 -6.65
N GLU A 84 9.31 13.55 -5.49
CA GLU A 84 8.60 14.83 -5.38
C GLU A 84 9.30 15.93 -6.17
N ARG A 85 10.62 16.07 -6.00
CA ARG A 85 11.45 17.06 -6.71
C ARG A 85 11.44 16.84 -8.22
N ASN A 86 11.66 15.61 -8.68
CA ASN A 86 11.66 15.27 -10.10
C ASN A 86 10.29 15.53 -10.72
N LYS A 87 9.21 15.14 -10.04
CA LYS A 87 7.85 15.38 -10.51
C LYS A 87 7.55 16.88 -10.64
N ALA A 88 7.95 17.69 -9.66
CA ALA A 88 7.78 19.14 -9.73
C ALA A 88 8.55 19.75 -10.90
N TYR A 89 9.80 19.33 -11.11
CA TYR A 89 10.61 19.77 -12.24
C TYR A 89 9.97 19.43 -13.59
N HIS A 90 9.60 18.17 -13.82
CA HIS A 90 9.00 17.75 -15.08
C HIS A 90 7.64 18.41 -15.34
N LEU A 91 6.84 18.63 -14.29
CA LEU A 91 5.55 19.30 -14.43
C LEU A 91 5.70 20.77 -14.88
N LEU A 92 6.80 21.44 -14.49
CA LEU A 92 7.10 22.80 -14.93
C LEU A 92 7.67 22.83 -16.36
N GLU A 93 8.57 21.91 -16.69
CA GLU A 93 9.27 21.89 -17.99
C GLU A 93 8.40 21.34 -19.13
N THR A 94 7.73 20.20 -18.92
CA THR A 94 6.97 19.50 -19.97
C THR A 94 5.47 19.43 -19.69
N GLY A 95 5.02 19.75 -18.49
CA GLY A 95 3.62 19.54 -18.07
C GLY A 95 3.29 18.08 -17.73
N GLU A 96 4.27 17.18 -17.77
CA GLU A 96 4.11 15.77 -17.44
C GLU A 96 4.81 15.43 -16.11
N THR A 97 4.47 14.30 -15.49
CA THR A 97 5.05 13.94 -14.18
C THR A 97 6.48 13.40 -14.26
N GLY A 98 6.99 13.07 -15.45
CA GLY A 98 8.28 12.39 -15.64
C GLY A 98 8.32 10.94 -15.16
N GLU A 99 7.23 10.44 -14.59
CA GLU A 99 7.09 9.02 -14.27
C GLU A 99 6.82 8.20 -15.53
N ARG A 100 7.09 6.90 -15.45
CA ARG A 100 6.86 5.96 -16.55
C ARG A 100 5.43 6.11 -17.11
N PRO A 101 5.26 6.39 -18.42
CA PRO A 101 3.95 6.70 -19.00
C PRO A 101 3.00 5.51 -18.87
N GLN A 102 1.76 5.82 -18.49
CA GLN A 102 0.71 4.83 -18.27
C GLN A 102 -0.51 5.15 -19.13
N ARG A 103 -1.17 4.11 -19.64
CA ARG A 103 -2.40 4.26 -20.41
C ARG A 103 -3.43 3.21 -20.02
N LEU A 104 -4.71 3.58 -20.06
CA LEU A 104 -5.81 2.67 -19.77
C LEU A 104 -6.00 1.70 -20.94
N VAL A 105 -5.72 0.42 -20.72
CA VAL A 105 -5.83 -0.63 -21.75
C VAL A 105 -6.73 -1.74 -21.22
N ALA A 106 -7.51 -2.35 -22.10
CA ALA A 106 -8.28 -3.53 -21.76
C ALA A 106 -7.45 -4.79 -22.02
N ASN A 107 -7.49 -5.74 -21.08
CA ASN A 107 -6.91 -7.06 -21.28
C ASN A 107 -7.80 -7.92 -22.19
N ASN A 108 -7.37 -9.15 -22.45
CA ASN A 108 -8.09 -10.15 -23.26
C ASN A 108 -9.49 -10.48 -22.71
N LEU A 109 -9.72 -10.27 -21.41
CA LEU A 109 -11.00 -10.46 -20.74
C LEU A 109 -11.88 -9.20 -20.75
N GLY A 110 -11.43 -8.11 -21.38
CA GLY A 110 -12.13 -6.82 -21.42
C GLY A 110 -12.08 -6.01 -20.12
N ILE A 111 -11.26 -6.42 -19.14
CA ILE A 111 -11.02 -5.67 -17.90
C ILE A 111 -10.01 -4.57 -18.19
N ARG A 112 -10.38 -3.32 -17.86
CA ARG A 112 -9.51 -2.16 -17.99
C ARG A 112 -8.47 -2.15 -16.87
N TYR A 113 -7.21 -1.94 -17.22
CA TYR A 113 -6.11 -1.76 -16.28
C TYR A 113 -5.14 -0.69 -16.78
N MET A 114 -4.37 -0.09 -15.87
CA MET A 114 -3.32 0.86 -16.22
C MET A 114 -2.11 0.08 -16.76
N TYR A 115 -1.89 0.15 -18.06
CA TYR A 115 -0.72 -0.43 -18.70
C TYR A 115 0.46 0.55 -18.61
N LYS A 116 1.58 0.08 -18.04
CA LYS A 116 2.84 0.81 -17.97
C LYS A 116 3.64 0.56 -19.25
N SER A 117 3.86 1.59 -20.06
CA SER A 117 4.58 1.49 -21.34
C SER A 117 6.04 1.06 -21.15
N VAL A 118 6.59 0.24 -22.03
CA VAL A 118 8.00 -0.21 -22.01
C VAL A 118 8.70 0.39 -23.23
N GLU A 119 9.99 0.66 -23.11
CA GLU A 119 10.83 1.04 -24.24
C GLU A 119 11.03 -0.14 -25.19
N HIS A 120 10.97 0.16 -26.49
CA HIS A 120 11.13 -0.82 -27.55
C HIS A 120 12.07 -0.26 -28.61
N VAL A 121 12.96 -1.11 -29.14
CA VAL A 121 13.88 -0.73 -30.22
C VAL A 121 13.13 -0.46 -31.53
N LEU A 122 12.09 -1.26 -31.79
CA LEU A 122 11.27 -1.16 -33.00
C LEU A 122 9.91 -0.50 -32.69
N PRO A 123 9.36 0.28 -33.64
CA PRO A 123 8.01 0.79 -33.54
C PRO A 123 6.96 -0.33 -33.33
N PRO A 124 5.82 -0.04 -32.68
CA PRO A 124 4.83 -1.07 -32.31
C PRO A 124 4.32 -1.92 -33.49
N PHE A 125 4.17 -1.32 -34.67
CA PHE A 125 3.68 -2.00 -35.88
C PHE A 125 4.70 -2.96 -36.51
N MET A 126 6.00 -2.81 -36.18
CA MET A 126 7.08 -3.67 -36.68
C MET A 126 7.47 -4.76 -35.66
N ASN A 127 7.15 -4.55 -34.38
CA ASN A 127 7.50 -5.46 -33.30
C ASN A 127 6.55 -6.67 -33.24
N VAL A 128 6.89 -7.73 -33.98
CA VAL A 128 6.06 -8.96 -34.07
C VAL A 128 5.80 -9.61 -32.72
N ARG A 129 6.78 -9.61 -31.79
CA ARG A 129 6.59 -10.17 -30.44
C ARG A 129 5.56 -9.38 -29.64
N TRP A 130 5.65 -8.05 -29.71
CA TRP A 130 4.69 -7.16 -29.05
C TRP A 130 3.29 -7.29 -29.66
N ILE A 131 3.19 -7.38 -30.98
CA ILE A 131 1.92 -7.60 -31.67
C ILE A 131 1.33 -8.95 -31.27
N LYS A 132 2.08 -10.06 -31.33
CA LYS A 132 1.55 -11.39 -30.99
C LYS A 132 1.00 -11.47 -29.57
N THR A 133 1.64 -10.82 -28.60
CA THR A 133 1.18 -10.83 -27.20
C THR A 133 -0.06 -9.95 -26.97
N ARG A 134 -0.31 -8.94 -27.82
CA ARG A 134 -1.33 -7.91 -27.61
C ARG A 134 -2.42 -7.85 -28.67
N SER A 135 -2.24 -8.54 -29.77
CA SER A 135 -3.18 -8.61 -30.90
C SER A 135 -4.42 -9.45 -30.58
N ILE A 136 -4.49 -10.03 -29.39
CA ILE A 136 -5.68 -10.73 -28.94
C ILE A 136 -6.69 -9.67 -28.49
N GLY A 137 -7.61 -9.33 -29.40
CA GLY A 137 -8.76 -8.51 -29.07
C GLY A 137 -9.61 -9.17 -27.97
N TYR A 138 -10.31 -8.34 -27.22
CA TYR A 138 -11.34 -8.79 -26.28
C TYR A 138 -12.71 -8.56 -26.89
N GLY A 139 -13.67 -9.44 -26.59
CA GLY A 139 -15.01 -9.32 -27.14
C GLY A 139 -15.72 -10.66 -27.30
N GLY A 140 -16.80 -10.64 -28.08
CA GLY A 140 -17.65 -11.81 -28.27
C GLY A 140 -18.64 -12.05 -27.14
N ARG A 141 -19.41 -13.14 -27.25
CA ARG A 141 -20.47 -13.49 -26.30
C ARG A 141 -19.89 -13.93 -24.95
N ALA A 142 -18.81 -14.72 -24.97
CA ALA A 142 -18.19 -15.26 -23.77
C ALA A 142 -17.64 -14.15 -22.85
N VAL A 143 -16.85 -13.22 -23.40
CA VAL A 143 -16.28 -12.09 -22.64
C VAL A 143 -17.39 -11.19 -22.08
N ARG A 144 -18.44 -10.89 -22.86
CA ARG A 144 -19.58 -10.11 -22.36
C ARG A 144 -20.30 -10.80 -21.20
N LYS A 145 -20.55 -12.11 -21.30
CA LYS A 145 -21.15 -12.90 -20.22
C LYS A 145 -20.26 -12.93 -18.97
N PHE A 146 -18.95 -13.04 -19.15
CA PHE A 146 -17.97 -12.97 -18.05
C PHE A 146 -18.01 -11.61 -17.36
N LEU A 147 -17.94 -10.51 -18.12
CA LEU A 147 -17.97 -9.16 -17.56
C LEU A 147 -19.28 -8.86 -16.80
N LEU A 148 -20.42 -9.36 -17.30
CA LEU A 148 -21.70 -9.27 -16.60
C LEU A 148 -21.64 -9.98 -15.24
N LYS A 149 -21.27 -11.27 -15.23
CA LYS A 149 -21.15 -12.06 -14.00
C LYS A 149 -20.11 -11.48 -13.02
N TYR A 150 -19.03 -10.92 -13.54
CA TYR A 150 -18.00 -10.25 -12.74
C TYR A 150 -18.57 -9.01 -12.04
N ARG A 151 -19.35 -8.18 -12.75
CA ARG A 151 -20.04 -7.03 -12.15
C ARG A 151 -21.08 -7.46 -11.11
N GLU A 152 -21.85 -8.51 -11.40
CA GLU A 152 -22.81 -9.09 -10.44
C GLU A 152 -22.11 -9.57 -9.17
N LYS A 153 -20.94 -10.21 -9.30
CA LYS A 153 -20.10 -10.64 -8.17
C LYS A 153 -19.66 -9.44 -7.33
N LEU A 154 -19.08 -8.41 -7.96
CA LEU A 154 -18.65 -7.18 -7.27
C LEU A 154 -19.82 -6.47 -6.57
N TYR A 155 -20.98 -6.41 -7.23
CA TYR A 155 -22.20 -5.86 -6.63
C TYR A 155 -22.64 -6.65 -5.40
N ASN A 156 -22.66 -7.98 -5.50
CA ASN A 156 -23.01 -8.85 -4.38
C ASN A 156 -22.03 -8.73 -3.22
N GLU A 157 -20.73 -8.61 -3.47
CA GLU A 157 -19.72 -8.35 -2.45
C GLU A 157 -19.96 -7.00 -1.75
N LYS A 158 -20.16 -5.92 -2.51
CA LYS A 158 -20.48 -4.60 -1.97
C LYS A 158 -21.77 -4.60 -1.14
N ARG A 159 -22.81 -5.27 -1.64
CA ARG A 159 -24.10 -5.42 -0.94
C ARG A 159 -23.95 -6.22 0.36
N LYS A 160 -23.22 -7.35 0.33
CA LYS A 160 -22.94 -8.16 1.52
C LYS A 160 -22.12 -7.38 2.55
N ALA A 161 -21.11 -6.63 2.13
CA ALA A 161 -20.32 -5.77 3.02
C ALA A 161 -21.19 -4.71 3.70
N LYS A 162 -22.06 -4.02 2.95
CA LYS A 162 -23.02 -3.05 3.53
C LYS A 162 -23.95 -3.71 4.57
N ASN A 163 -24.44 -4.91 4.28
CA ASN A 163 -25.26 -5.67 5.22
C ASN A 163 -24.48 -6.10 6.47
N ARG A 164 -23.21 -6.52 6.32
CA ARG A 164 -22.34 -6.85 7.46
C ARG A 164 -22.14 -5.63 8.35
N SER A 165 -21.75 -4.48 7.79
CA SER A 165 -21.59 -3.23 8.54
C SER A 165 -22.90 -2.80 9.22
N ARG A 166 -24.04 -2.90 8.53
CA ARG A 166 -25.36 -2.64 9.13
C ARG A 166 -25.64 -3.58 10.30
N ASN A 167 -25.36 -4.87 10.15
CA ASN A 167 -25.59 -5.87 11.19
C ASN A 167 -24.63 -5.69 12.37
N GLU A 168 -23.38 -5.31 12.12
CA GLU A 168 -22.40 -4.99 13.15
C GLU A 168 -22.87 -3.79 13.99
N VAL A 169 -23.27 -2.69 13.36
CA VAL A 169 -23.85 -1.52 14.06
C VAL A 169 -25.11 -1.90 14.83
N MET A 170 -26.02 -2.68 14.22
CA MET A 170 -27.24 -3.17 14.88
C MET A 170 -26.91 -4.01 16.12
N MET A 171 -25.92 -4.91 16.05
CA MET A 171 -25.51 -5.73 17.19
C MET A 171 -24.83 -4.90 18.28
N LEU A 172 -24.03 -3.89 17.91
CA LEU A 172 -23.41 -2.95 18.86
C LEU A 172 -24.47 -2.16 19.63
N LEU A 173 -25.45 -1.59 18.94
CA LEU A 173 -26.55 -0.84 19.55
C LEU A 173 -27.47 -1.75 20.39
N ARG A 174 -27.69 -2.99 19.94
CA ARG A 174 -28.49 -3.97 20.70
C ARG A 174 -27.81 -4.38 22.00
N ARG A 175 -26.48 -4.56 22.00
CA ARG A 175 -25.70 -4.92 23.20
C ARG A 175 -25.53 -3.73 24.13
N ASN A 176 -25.29 -2.55 23.56
CA ASN A 176 -25.02 -1.32 24.29
C ASN A 176 -25.97 -0.21 23.78
N PRO A 177 -27.17 -0.05 24.38
CA PRO A 177 -28.17 0.91 23.91
C PRO A 177 -27.74 2.38 23.96
N ASN A 178 -26.87 2.76 24.90
CA ASN A 178 -26.40 4.13 25.10
C ASN A 178 -25.06 4.42 24.37
N MET A 179 -24.77 3.72 23.27
CA MET A 179 -23.53 3.93 22.51
C MET A 179 -23.53 5.27 21.79
N ASP A 180 -22.37 5.93 21.74
CA ASP A 180 -22.20 7.19 21.02
C ASP A 180 -22.48 7.04 19.50
N VAL A 181 -23.47 7.78 19.02
CA VAL A 181 -23.95 7.77 17.64
C VAL A 181 -22.94 8.43 16.71
N ASP A 182 -22.23 9.45 17.18
CA ASP A 182 -21.26 10.19 16.36
C ASP A 182 -20.03 9.34 16.06
N PHE A 183 -19.58 8.57 17.05
CA PHE A 183 -18.57 7.54 16.87
C PHE A 183 -18.97 6.52 15.79
N LEU A 184 -20.22 6.04 15.81
CA LEU A 184 -20.71 5.08 14.81
C LEU A 184 -20.78 5.69 13.41
N ARG A 185 -21.19 6.97 13.27
CA ARG A 185 -21.22 7.70 11.99
C ARG A 185 -19.82 7.80 11.38
N ARG A 186 -18.81 8.12 12.20
CA ARG A 186 -17.42 8.21 11.74
C ARG A 186 -16.86 6.86 11.31
N LYS A 187 -17.14 5.80 12.07
CA LYS A 187 -16.62 4.46 11.80
C LYS A 187 -17.34 3.76 10.63
N PHE A 188 -18.64 3.98 10.46
CA PHE A 188 -19.47 3.31 9.45
C PHE A 188 -20.22 4.30 8.54
N PRO A 189 -19.52 5.05 7.68
CA PRO A 189 -20.14 6.09 6.84
C PRO A 189 -21.18 5.55 5.83
N ASN A 190 -21.08 4.25 5.49
CA ASN A 190 -21.96 3.61 4.51
C ASN A 190 -23.31 3.14 5.08
N VAL A 191 -23.50 3.25 6.41
CA VAL A 191 -24.68 2.78 7.12
C VAL A 191 -25.50 3.99 7.57
N ASN A 192 -26.79 4.02 7.22
CA ASN A 192 -27.71 5.03 7.75
C ASN A 192 -28.12 4.61 9.17
N ILE A 193 -27.55 5.30 10.16
CA ILE A 193 -27.71 5.00 11.59
C ILE A 193 -29.05 5.52 12.11
N ASP A 194 -29.55 6.65 11.60
CA ASP A 194 -30.84 7.22 12.01
C ASP A 194 -31.98 6.24 11.70
N LYS A 195 -31.97 5.70 10.48
CA LYS A 195 -32.90 4.65 10.07
C LYS A 195 -32.73 3.34 10.86
N LEU A 196 -31.56 3.11 11.46
CA LEU A 196 -31.32 1.95 12.31
C LEU A 196 -31.92 2.19 13.70
N MET A 197 -31.73 3.37 14.30
CA MET A 197 -32.28 3.76 15.60
C MET A 197 -33.82 3.69 15.63
N GLU A 198 -34.47 4.07 14.53
CA GLU A 198 -35.93 3.95 14.36
C GLU A 198 -36.42 2.50 14.26
N SER A 199 -35.54 1.54 13.97
CA SER A 199 -35.91 0.16 13.71
C SER A 199 -35.99 -0.66 15.01
N ASP A 200 -37.11 -1.36 15.21
CA ASP A 200 -37.34 -2.25 16.36
C ASP A 200 -36.28 -3.35 16.54
N LYS A 201 -35.51 -3.66 15.50
CA LYS A 201 -34.42 -4.66 15.54
C LYS A 201 -33.27 -4.33 16.50
N ILE A 202 -33.16 -3.07 16.93
CA ILE A 202 -32.17 -2.63 17.93
C ILE A 202 -32.67 -2.87 19.36
N ARG A 203 -34.00 -2.87 19.56
CA ARG A 203 -34.59 -3.11 20.87
C ARG A 203 -34.21 -4.54 21.30
N GLY A 204 -33.40 -4.64 22.35
CA GLY A 204 -33.12 -5.92 22.98
C GLY A 204 -34.40 -6.51 23.59
N HIS A 205 -34.41 -7.81 23.85
CA HIS A 205 -35.44 -8.44 24.69
C HIS A 205 -35.16 -8.13 26.17
N TYR A 206 -34.96 -6.86 26.49
CA TYR A 206 -34.77 -6.44 27.88
C TYR A 206 -36.16 -6.32 28.51
N VAL A 207 -36.54 -7.36 29.25
CA VAL A 207 -37.66 -7.29 30.19
C VAL A 207 -37.04 -6.84 31.53
N PRO A 208 -37.42 -5.68 32.08
CA PRO A 208 -36.99 -5.31 33.42
C PRO A 208 -37.45 -6.40 34.39
N ASN A 209 -36.54 -6.90 35.24
CA ASN A 209 -36.96 -7.73 36.36
C ASN A 209 -37.82 -6.85 37.28
N VAL A 210 -39.09 -7.23 37.45
CA VAL A 210 -40.04 -6.63 38.40
C VAL A 210 -39.57 -6.87 39.82
#